data_AF-A0A9D4L3B9-F1
#
_entry.id   AF-A0A9D4L3B9-F1
#
_cell.length_a   1.000
_cell.length_b   1.000
_cell.length_c   1.000
_cell.angle_alpha   90.00
_cell.angle_beta   90.00
_cell.angle_gamma   90.00
#
_symmetry.space_group_name_H-M   'P 1'
#
loop_
_entity.id
_entity.type
_entity.pdbx_description
1 polymer ?
#
loop_
_entity_poly.entity_id
_entity_poly.type
_entity_poly.pdbx_seq_one_letter_code
_entity_poly.pdbx_strand_id
1 'polypeptide(L)'
;MLKNVHLAPQWLVQLEKKLHNLTPHPAFRLFLTMEINPKLPTNLLRAGRVFTFEPPPGVSANLLRTFSTIPATMMCRVNEQ
;
A
#
# COMPACT_ATOMS: atom_id res chain seq x y z
N MET A 1 -6.25 3.24 -7.89
CA MET A 1 -5.21 3.22 -6.82
C MET A 1 -4.39 4.49 -6.97
N LEU A 2 -4.41 5.37 -5.98
CA LEU A 2 -3.61 6.60 -5.98
C LEU A 2 -2.29 6.33 -5.25
N LYS A 3 -1.19 6.74 -5.85
CA LYS A 3 0.16 6.55 -5.29
C LYS A 3 0.76 7.88 -4.87
N ASN A 4 1.70 7.83 -3.93
CA ASN A 4 2.50 8.96 -3.47
C ASN A 4 1.66 10.15 -2.98
N VAL A 5 0.53 9.86 -2.32
CA VAL A 5 -0.39 10.93 -1.89
C VAL A 5 0.22 11.88 -0.84
N HIS A 6 1.31 11.46 -0.19
CA HIS A 6 2.10 12.30 0.72
C HIS A 6 2.70 13.55 0.05
N LEU A 7 2.83 13.58 -1.28
CA LEU A 7 3.32 14.75 -2.02
C LEU A 7 2.32 15.91 -2.05
N ALA A 8 1.04 15.62 -1.80
CA ALA A 8 -0.05 16.61 -1.87
C ALA A 8 -0.92 16.58 -0.60
N PRO A 9 -0.38 17.01 0.57
CA PRO A 9 -1.11 16.96 1.85
C PRO A 9 -2.35 17.86 1.86
N GLN A 10 -2.31 19.02 1.19
CA GLN A 10 -3.47 19.91 1.06
C GLN A 10 -4.62 19.27 0.26
N TRP A 11 -4.27 18.54 -0.81
CA TRP A 11 -5.24 17.83 -1.62
C TRP A 11 -5.86 16.65 -0.85
N LEU A 12 -5.09 15.96 0.00
CA LEU A 12 -5.60 14.90 0.88
C LEU A 12 -6.72 15.38 1.82
N VAL A 13 -6.62 16.61 2.34
CA VAL A 13 -7.69 17.20 3.17
C VAL A 13 -8.96 17.45 2.36
N GLN A 14 -8.83 17.89 1.11
CA GLN A 14 -9.99 18.06 0.21
C GLN A 14 -10.60 16.70 -0.17
N LEU A 15 -9.76 15.71 -0.45
CA LEU A 15 -10.18 14.34 -0.76
C LEU A 15 -10.95 13.72 0.41
N GLU A 16 -10.48 13.91 1.64
CA GLU A 16 -11.13 13.42 2.86
C GLU A 16 -12.56 13.98 3.00
N LYS A 17 -12.73 15.31 2.86
CA LYS A 17 -14.06 15.94 2.85
C LYS A 17 -14.96 15.40 1.73
N LYS A 18 -14.38 15.16 0.54
CA LYS A 18 -15.12 14.64 -0.62
C LYS A 18 -15.55 13.19 -0.41
N LEU A 19 -14.71 12.36 0.20
CA LEU A 19 -15.01 10.98 0.58
C LEU A 19 -16.10 10.91 1.64
N HIS A 20 -16.09 11.82 2.62
CA HIS A 20 -17.11 11.87 3.66
C HIS A 20 -18.51 12.18 3.11
N ASN A 21 -18.59 13.05 2.09
CA ASN A 21 -19.85 13.42 1.44
C ASN A 21 -20.26 12.47 0.30
N LEU A 22 -19.37 11.56 -0.12
CA LEU A 22 -19.65 10.63 -1.20
C LEU A 22 -20.46 9.45 -0.68
N THR A 23 -21.52 9.06 -1.39
CA THR A 23 -22.21 7.78 -1.21
C THR A 23 -21.72 6.77 -2.26
N PRO A 24 -20.62 6.03 -2.00
CA PRO A 24 -20.07 5.12 -2.99
C PRO A 24 -20.96 3.88 -3.20
N HIS A 25 -20.83 3.28 -4.37
CA HIS A 25 -21.39 1.95 -4.65
C HIS A 25 -20.74 0.89 -3.73
N PRO A 26 -21.46 -0.16 -3.27
CA PRO A 26 -20.91 -1.17 -2.36
C PRO A 26 -19.65 -1.90 -2.87
N ALA A 27 -19.47 -1.98 -4.19
CA ALA A 27 -18.29 -2.59 -4.83
C ALA A 27 -17.10 -1.63 -4.99
N PHE A 28 -17.27 -0.34 -4.70
CA PHE A 28 -16.21 0.65 -4.87
C PHE A 28 -15.14 0.50 -3.80
N ARG A 29 -13.88 0.40 -4.22
CA ARG A 29 -12.72 0.33 -3.33
C ARG A 29 -11.68 1.38 -3.74
N LEU A 30 -11.41 2.32 -2.85
CA LEU A 30 -10.35 3.30 -3.03
C LEU A 30 -9.08 2.83 -2.31
N PHE A 31 -8.01 2.62 -3.08
CA PHE A 31 -6.69 2.30 -2.55
C PHE A 31 -5.76 3.50 -2.64
N LEU A 32 -5.12 3.85 -1.53
CA LEU A 32 -4.15 4.94 -1.41
C LEU A 32 -2.81 4.36 -0.94
N THR A 33 -1.71 4.78 -1.54
CA THR A 33 -0.35 4.47 -1.04
C THR A 33 0.41 5.76 -0.74
N MET A 34 1.08 5.76 0.41
CA MET A 34 1.86 6.88 0.92
C MET A 34 3.00 6.37 1.78
N GLU A 35 4.05 7.19 1.93
CA GLU A 35 5.05 6.99 2.96
C GLU A 35 4.59 7.63 4.27
N ILE A 36 5.13 7.16 5.39
CA ILE A 36 4.83 7.70 6.71
C ILE A 36 5.40 9.12 6.77
N ASN A 37 4.51 10.12 6.89
CA ASN A 37 4.89 11.52 6.97
C ASN A 37 4.00 12.24 8.00
N PRO A 38 4.55 13.06 8.92
CA PRO A 38 3.76 13.79 9.92
C PRO A 38 2.75 14.79 9.31
N LYS A 39 2.90 15.17 8.03
CA LYS A 39 1.98 16.07 7.33
C LYS A 39 0.67 15.39 6.87
N LEU A 40 0.51 14.09 7.14
CA LEU A 40 -0.69 13.35 6.75
C LEU A 40 -1.89 13.70 7.64
N PRO A 41 -3.08 13.93 7.05
CA PRO A 41 -4.28 14.21 7.83
C PRO A 41 -4.73 12.97 8.60
N THR A 42 -4.76 13.06 9.93
CA THR A 42 -5.18 11.98 10.83
C THR A 42 -6.64 11.57 10.62
N ASN A 43 -7.50 12.49 10.17
CA ASN A 43 -8.89 12.19 9.83
C ASN A 43 -9.00 11.15 8.70
N LEU A 44 -8.13 11.22 7.70
CA LEU A 44 -8.11 10.25 6.61
C LEU A 44 -7.70 8.85 7.11
N LEU A 45 -6.70 8.80 8.00
CA LEU A 45 -6.26 7.55 8.64
C LEU A 45 -7.37 6.94 9.50
N ARG A 46 -8.18 7.78 10.15
CA ARG A 46 -9.33 7.35 10.95
C ARG A 46 -10.50 6.86 10.10
N ALA A 47 -10.74 7.48 8.94
CA ALA A 47 -11.83 7.11 8.03
C ALA A 47 -11.52 5.83 7.22
N GLY A 48 -10.24 5.50 7.01
CA GLY A 48 -9.80 4.37 6.21
C GLY A 48 -9.29 3.18 7.02
N ARG A 49 -8.97 2.09 6.31
CA ARG A 49 -8.15 0.99 6.84
C ARG A 49 -6.71 1.22 6.45
N VAL A 50 -5.84 1.41 7.46
CA VAL A 50 -4.40 1.64 7.26
C VAL A 50 -3.67 0.30 7.30
N PHE A 51 -2.82 0.07 6.31
CA PHE A 51 -1.92 -1.08 6.25
C PHE A 51 -0.48 -0.58 6.25
N THR A 52 0.30 -1.04 7.23
CA THR A 52 1.73 -0.74 7.31
C THR A 52 2.51 -1.89 6.70
N PHE A 53 3.36 -1.59 5.72
CA PHE A 53 4.23 -2.56 5.07
C PHE A 53 5.67 -2.29 5.51
N GLU A 54 6.08 -2.92 6.61
CA GLU A 54 7.47 -2.88 7.05
C GLU A 54 8.23 -4.11 6.52
N PRO A 55 9.54 -3.97 6.23
CA PRO A 55 10.35 -5.13 5.87
C PRO A 55 10.37 -6.13 7.04
N PRO A 56 10.22 -7.45 6.76
CA PRO A 56 10.22 -8.44 7.82
C PRO A 56 11.58 -8.45 8.55
N PRO A 57 11.60 -8.49 9.89
CA PRO A 57 12.85 -8.58 10.63
C PRO A 57 13.50 -9.95 10.40
N GLY A 58 14.80 -9.94 10.07
CA GLY A 58 15.64 -11.14 9.96
C GLY A 58 15.86 -11.66 8.53
N VAL A 59 17.06 -12.19 8.30
CA VAL A 59 17.52 -12.68 6.99
C VAL A 59 16.66 -13.85 6.48
N SER A 60 16.27 -14.76 7.39
CA SER A 60 15.44 -15.93 7.05
C SER A 60 14.05 -15.54 6.53
N ALA A 61 13.38 -14.60 7.18
CA ALA A 61 12.07 -14.12 6.75
C ALA A 61 12.15 -13.35 5.42
N ASN A 62 13.24 -12.61 5.19
CA ASN A 62 13.45 -11.93 3.91
C ASN A 62 13.71 -12.92 2.77
N LEU A 63 14.47 -14.00 3.02
CA LEU A 63 14.68 -15.09 2.05
C LEU A 63 13.37 -15.79 1.72
N LEU A 64 12.57 -16.17 2.73
CA LEU A 64 11.28 -16.84 2.53
C LEU A 64 10.31 -15.98 1.70
N ARG A 65 10.25 -14.67 1.95
CA ARG A 65 9.46 -13.72 1.14
C ARG A 65 9.95 -13.65 -0.29
N THR A 66 11.27 -13.64 -0.49
CA THR A 66 11.89 -13.58 -1.82
C THR A 66 11.58 -14.85 -2.61
N PHE A 67 11.76 -16.04 -2.01
CA PHE A 67 11.41 -17.31 -2.65
C PHE A 67 9.91 -17.45 -2.91
N SER A 68 9.03 -16.92 -2.04
CA SER A 68 7.58 -16.89 -2.28
C SER A 68 7.17 -15.92 -3.38
N THR A 69 7.96 -14.88 -3.64
CA THR A 69 7.68 -13.89 -4.69
C THR A 69 8.12 -14.38 -6.08
N ILE A 70 9.12 -15.25 -6.13
CA ILE A 70 9.64 -15.81 -7.38
C ILE A 70 8.80 -17.06 -7.74
N PRO A 71 8.14 -17.08 -8.91
CA PRO A 71 7.39 -18.25 -9.34
C PRO A 71 8.33 -19.43 -9.63
N ALA A 72 7.93 -20.65 -9.23
CA ALA A 72 8.73 -21.87 -9.39
C ALA A 72 9.18 -22.12 -10.85
N THR A 73 8.37 -21.68 -11.82
CA THR A 73 8.68 -21.76 -13.25
C THR A 73 9.91 -20.94 -13.66
N MET A 74 10.24 -19.88 -12.93
CA MET A 74 11.44 -19.07 -13.17
C MET A 74 12.67 -19.70 -12.48
N MET A 75 12.50 -20.40 -11.36
CA MET A 75 13.61 -21.09 -10.66
C MET A 75 14.10 -22.35 -11.39
N CYS A 76 13.23 -23.07 -12.10
CA CYS A 76 13.59 -24.31 -12.79
C CYS A 76 14.50 -24.14 -14.03
N ARG A 77 14.90 -22.92 -14.41
CA ARG A 77 15.71 -22.68 -15.63
C ARG A 77 17.23 -22.80 -15.45
N VAL A 78 17.74 -23.25 -14.31
CA VAL A 78 19.19 -23.28 -14.02
C VAL A 78 19.85 -24.65 -14.25
N ASN A 79 19.12 -25.68 -14.71
CA ASN A 79 19.68 -27.03 -14.92
C ASN A 79 19.72 -27.51 -16.39
N GLU A 80 19.70 -26.60 -17.37
CA GLU A 80 20.00 -26.95 -18.76
C GLU A 80 21.14 -26.09 -19.31
N GLN A 81 22.38 -26.41 -18.90
CA GLN A 81 23.59 -26.38 -19.73
C GLN A 81 24.74 -27.13 -19.05
#